data_AF-A0A6G2B5P6-F1
#
_entry.id   AF-A0A6G2B5P6-F1
#
_cell.length_a   1.000
_cell.length_b   1.000
_cell.length_c   1.000
_cell.angle_alpha   90.00
_cell.angle_beta   90.00
_cell.angle_gamma   90.00
#
_symmetry.space_group_name_H-M   'P 1'
#
loop_
_entity.id
_entity.type
_entity.pdbx_description
1 polymer ?
#
loop_
_entity_poly.entity_id
_entity_poly.type
_entity_poly.pdbx_seq_one_letter_code
_entity_poly.pdbx_strand_id
1 'polypeptide(L)'
;MIEHLRDKGLGVGFVCRVLQLSESAYYARRKRPKSARRLRDEQLMPLIEQVHVESGDTYGARRVARALRRKGVTVARCTVERLTRELGLEGVNRDFTATRPDQLWVADLTYMRTWSGWVYVAFVLDVYSRMIVGWQVANHMRTDLPLDALEMAL
;
A
#
# COMPACT_ATOMS: atom_id res chain seq x y z
N MET A 1 28.26 -3.89 12.19
CA MET A 1 29.41 -3.26 12.88
C MET A 1 30.45 -4.29 13.31
N ILE A 2 30.19 -5.19 14.27
CA ILE A 2 31.20 -6.21 14.69
C ILE A 2 31.62 -7.14 13.54
N GLU A 3 30.66 -7.65 12.75
CA GLU A 3 30.96 -8.48 11.57
C GLU A 3 31.85 -7.74 10.56
N HIS A 4 31.50 -6.48 10.23
CA HIS A 4 32.29 -5.61 9.34
C HIS A 4 33.75 -5.41 9.81
N LEU A 5 33.97 -5.27 11.12
CA LEU A 5 35.32 -5.12 11.67
C LEU A 5 36.10 -6.45 11.68
N ARG A 6 35.41 -7.57 11.87
CA ARG A 6 36.00 -8.90 11.74
C ARG A 6 36.43 -9.19 10.30
N ASP A 7 35.60 -8.82 9.33
CA ASP A 7 35.89 -9.04 7.91
C ASP A 7 37.07 -8.16 7.42
N LYS A 8 37.37 -7.07 8.15
CA LYS A 8 38.61 -6.29 8.02
C LYS A 8 39.83 -6.88 8.74
N GLY A 9 39.73 -8.09 9.28
CA GLY A 9 40.83 -8.82 9.92
C GLY A 9 40.98 -8.60 11.43
N LEU A 10 40.09 -7.85 12.09
CA LEU A 10 40.18 -7.64 13.54
C LEU A 10 39.59 -8.83 14.32
N GLY A 11 40.32 -9.27 15.35
CA GLY A 11 39.86 -10.34 16.23
C GLY A 11 38.58 -9.96 17.00
N VAL A 12 37.61 -10.87 17.06
CA VAL A 12 36.31 -10.65 17.73
C VAL A 12 36.49 -10.23 19.19
N GLY A 13 37.44 -10.82 19.92
CA GLY A 13 37.70 -10.46 21.32
C GLY A 13 38.26 -9.05 21.50
N PHE A 14 39.10 -8.59 20.56
CA PHE A 14 39.57 -7.20 20.55
C PHE A 14 38.40 -6.23 20.31
N VAL A 15 37.57 -6.50 19.31
CA VAL A 15 36.40 -5.67 18.98
C VAL A 15 35.38 -5.65 20.13
N CYS A 16 35.10 -6.81 20.74
CA CYS A 16 34.17 -6.90 21.88
C CYS A 16 34.71 -6.12 23.09
N ARG A 17 36.01 -6.17 23.37
CA ARG A 17 36.63 -5.41 24.46
C ARG A 17 36.53 -3.89 24.24
N VAL A 18 36.84 -3.42 23.04
CA VAL A 18 36.73 -1.99 22.69
C VAL A 18 35.28 -1.49 22.80
N LEU A 19 34.32 -2.31 22.38
CA LEU A 19 32.89 -2.00 22.45
C LEU A 19 32.24 -2.30 23.81
N GLN A 20 33.01 -2.77 24.79
CA GLN A 20 32.52 -3.19 26.12
C GLN A 20 31.39 -4.23 26.06
N LEU A 21 31.49 -5.19 25.13
CA LEU A 21 30.56 -6.29 24.94
C LEU A 21 31.18 -7.62 25.41
N SER A 22 30.34 -8.54 25.89
CA SER A 22 30.75 -9.91 26.20
C SER A 22 30.93 -10.73 24.92
N GLU A 23 32.07 -11.42 24.80
CA GLU A 23 32.33 -12.38 23.71
C GLU A 23 31.35 -13.55 23.72
N SER A 24 30.98 -14.06 24.89
CA SER A 24 30.02 -15.16 25.01
C SER A 24 28.63 -14.73 24.55
N ALA A 25 28.23 -13.48 24.84
CA ALA A 25 26.99 -12.91 24.33
C ALA A 25 27.02 -12.70 22.81
N TYR A 26 28.16 -12.30 22.23
CA TYR A 26 28.32 -12.19 20.78
C TYR A 26 28.14 -13.55 20.09
N TYR A 27 28.84 -14.60 20.54
CA TYR A 27 28.71 -15.92 19.92
C TYR A 27 27.31 -16.53 20.14
N ALA A 28 26.71 -16.31 21.32
CA ALA A 28 25.33 -16.72 21.58
C ALA A 28 24.33 -16.02 20.64
N ARG A 29 24.48 -14.71 20.41
CA ARG A 29 23.68 -13.93 19.46
C ARG A 29 23.89 -14.42 18.03
N ARG A 30 25.13 -14.71 17.62
CA ARG A 30 25.47 -15.15 16.27
C ARG A 30 24.91 -16.53 15.93
N LYS A 31 24.86 -17.43 16.91
CA LYS A 31 24.25 -18.77 16.75
C LYS A 31 22.72 -18.77 16.85
N ARG A 32 22.10 -17.67 17.32
CA ARG A 32 20.67 -17.63 17.58
C ARG A 32 19.89 -17.68 16.25
N PRO A 33 18.93 -18.62 16.09
CA PRO A 33 18.09 -18.65 14.90
C PRO A 33 17.26 -17.37 14.80
N LYS A 34 16.80 -17.04 13.58
CA LYS A 34 15.85 -15.93 13.39
C LYS A 34 14.63 -16.16 14.28
N SER A 35 14.15 -15.09 14.91
CA SER A 35 12.96 -15.18 15.74
C SER A 35 11.74 -15.53 14.89
N ALA A 36 10.75 -16.21 15.48
CA ALA A 36 9.51 -16.56 14.79
C ALA A 36 8.82 -15.34 14.15
N ARG A 37 8.90 -14.17 14.80
CA ARG A 37 8.43 -12.90 14.26
C ARG A 37 9.15 -12.52 12.97
N ARG A 38 10.48 -12.61 12.94
CA ARG A 38 11.27 -12.23 11.76
C ARG A 38 11.04 -13.19 10.59
N LEU A 39 10.90 -14.49 10.85
CA LEU A 39 10.52 -15.46 9.83
C LEU A 39 9.13 -15.16 9.26
N ARG A 40 8.15 -14.83 10.12
CA ARG A 40 6.80 -14.45 9.69
C ARG A 40 6.80 -13.15 8.87
N ASP A 41 7.60 -12.16 9.27
CA ASP A 41 7.75 -10.92 8.51
C ASP A 41 8.35 -11.17 7.12
N GLU A 42 9.40 -11.99 7.02
CA GLU A 42 10.02 -12.39 5.75
C GLU A 42 9.03 -13.14 4.83
N GLN A 43 8.08 -13.89 5.39
CA GLN A 43 7.00 -14.52 4.63
C GLN A 43 5.89 -13.55 4.20
N LEU A 44 5.63 -12.50 5.00
CA LEU A 44 4.58 -11.52 4.74
C LEU A 44 4.99 -10.43 3.74
N MET A 45 6.27 -10.04 3.73
CA MET A 45 6.77 -8.96 2.87
C MET A 45 6.44 -9.18 1.38
N PRO A 46 6.73 -10.34 0.77
CA PRO A 46 6.41 -10.57 -0.65
C PRO A 46 4.90 -10.54 -0.93
N LEU A 47 4.08 -11.01 0.01
CA LEU A 47 2.62 -10.99 -0.13
C LEU A 47 2.06 -9.56 -0.05
N ILE A 48 2.66 -8.71 0.79
CA ILE A 48 2.33 -7.29 0.90
C ILE A 48 2.69 -6.56 -0.39
N GLU A 49 3.91 -6.77 -0.91
CA GLU A 49 4.36 -6.20 -2.19
C GLU A 49 3.44 -6.61 -3.32
N GLN A 50 3.16 -7.91 -3.45
CA GLN A 50 2.27 -8.43 -4.48
C GLN A 50 0.89 -7.78 -4.42
N VAL A 51 0.28 -7.70 -3.24
CA VAL A 51 -1.05 -7.07 -3.07
C VAL A 51 -1.01 -5.58 -3.40
N HIS A 52 0.09 -4.89 -3.09
CA HIS A 52 0.25 -3.48 -3.40
C HIS A 52 0.35 -3.25 -4.92
N VAL A 53 1.21 -4.01 -5.60
CA VAL A 53 1.38 -3.96 -7.06
C VAL A 53 0.10 -4.34 -7.80
N GLU A 54 -0.59 -5.41 -7.38
CA GLU A 54 -1.90 -5.80 -7.94
C GLU A 54 -2.96 -4.70 -7.81
N SER A 55 -2.81 -3.79 -6.84
CA SER A 55 -3.71 -2.65 -6.65
C SER A 55 -3.34 -1.42 -7.48
N GLY A 56 -2.27 -1.47 -8.29
CA GLY A 56 -1.68 -0.31 -8.96
C GLY A 56 -1.17 0.72 -7.96
N ASP A 57 -0.54 0.27 -6.89
CA ASP A 57 0.01 1.09 -5.80
C ASP A 57 -1.03 1.95 -5.05
N THR A 58 -2.32 1.70 -5.26
CA THR A 58 -3.39 2.49 -4.62
C THR A 58 -3.66 2.07 -3.17
N TYR A 59 -3.35 0.83 -2.79
CA TYR A 59 -3.73 0.29 -1.49
C TYR A 59 -2.70 0.61 -0.41
N GLY A 60 -3.10 1.40 0.58
CA GLY A 60 -2.38 1.53 1.85
C GLY A 60 -2.63 0.36 2.81
N ALA A 61 -1.95 0.38 3.96
CA ALA A 61 -1.89 -0.73 4.93
C ALA A 61 -3.26 -1.33 5.33
N ARG A 62 -4.31 -0.51 5.48
CA ARG A 62 -5.67 -1.00 5.80
C ARG A 62 -6.25 -1.89 4.70
N ARG A 63 -6.12 -1.47 3.44
CA ARG A 63 -6.63 -2.22 2.28
C ARG A 63 -5.77 -3.44 1.98
N VAL A 64 -4.44 -3.32 2.13
CA VAL A 64 -3.52 -4.46 2.05
C VAL A 64 -3.88 -5.53 3.09
N ALA A 65 -4.08 -5.17 4.36
CA ALA A 65 -4.47 -6.12 5.40
C ALA A 65 -5.80 -6.82 5.06
N ARG A 66 -6.78 -6.09 4.52
CA ARG A 66 -8.08 -6.67 4.08
C ARG A 66 -7.91 -7.58 2.86
N ALA A 67 -7.03 -7.24 1.92
CA ALA A 67 -6.74 -8.05 0.75
C ALA A 67 -6.01 -9.35 1.14
N LEU A 68 -5.03 -9.29 2.03
CA LEU A 68 -4.38 -10.47 2.60
C LEU A 68 -5.39 -11.39 3.31
N ARG A 69 -6.32 -10.81 4.09
CA ARG A 69 -7.39 -11.59 4.72
C ARG A 69 -8.28 -12.30 3.71
N ARG A 70 -8.59 -11.67 2.56
CA ARG A 70 -9.34 -12.31 1.45
C ARG A 70 -8.55 -13.44 0.80
N LYS A 71 -7.22 -13.35 0.78
CA LYS A 71 -6.30 -14.42 0.34
C LYS A 71 -6.04 -15.49 1.43
N GLY A 72 -6.77 -15.46 2.56
CA GLY A 72 -6.62 -16.42 3.66
C GLY A 72 -5.50 -16.10 4.67
N VAL A 73 -4.75 -15.01 4.47
CA VAL A 73 -3.64 -14.61 5.35
C VAL A 73 -4.12 -13.58 6.37
N THR A 74 -4.29 -14.01 7.62
CA THR A 74 -4.70 -13.11 8.71
C THR A 74 -3.47 -12.45 9.34
N VAL A 75 -3.43 -11.12 9.27
CA VAL A 75 -2.37 -10.28 9.82
C VAL A 75 -2.96 -9.02 10.44
N ALA A 76 -2.40 -8.58 11.56
CA ALA A 76 -2.82 -7.34 12.21
C ALA A 76 -2.45 -6.12 11.36
N ARG A 77 -3.31 -5.11 11.32
CA ARG A 77 -3.05 -3.86 10.57
C ARG A 77 -1.70 -3.23 10.92
N CYS A 78 -1.35 -3.17 12.21
CA CYS A 78 -0.09 -2.57 12.66
C CYS A 78 1.15 -3.31 12.15
N THR A 79 1.07 -4.62 11.92
CA THR A 79 2.14 -5.38 11.29
C THR A 79 2.29 -4.99 9.83
N VAL A 80 1.17 -4.93 9.09
CA VAL A 80 1.19 -4.50 7.68
C VAL A 80 1.73 -3.08 7.57
N GLU A 81 1.26 -2.16 8.41
CA GLU A 81 1.68 -0.76 8.40
C GLU A 81 3.19 -0.58 8.66
N ARG A 82 3.74 -1.34 9.60
CA ARG A 82 5.18 -1.37 9.85
C ARG A 82 5.94 -1.93 8.65
N LEU A 83 5.49 -3.06 8.08
CA LEU A 83 6.17 -3.72 6.97
C LEU A 83 6.09 -2.88 5.68
N THR A 84 4.95 -2.27 5.36
CA THR A 84 4.84 -1.35 4.23
C THR A 84 5.80 -0.17 4.38
N ARG A 85 5.97 0.38 5.59
CA ARG A 85 6.95 1.44 5.84
C ARG A 85 8.40 0.96 5.66
N GLU A 86 8.71 -0.25 6.11
CA GLU A 86 10.04 -0.87 5.94
C GLU A 86 10.37 -1.13 4.47
N LEU A 87 9.36 -1.45 3.65
CA LEU A 87 9.47 -1.67 2.22
C LEU A 87 9.37 -0.39 1.38
N GLY A 88 9.08 0.77 1.98
CA GLY A 88 8.88 2.03 1.26
C GLY A 88 7.60 2.07 0.41
N LEU A 89 6.60 1.26 0.75
CA LEU A 89 5.32 1.20 0.06
C LEU A 89 4.32 2.18 0.66
N GLU A 90 3.76 3.06 -0.18
CA GLU A 90 2.74 4.03 0.21
C GLU A 90 1.54 3.94 -0.73
N GLY A 91 0.34 3.87 -0.15
CA GLY A 91 -0.90 3.93 -0.93
C GLY A 91 -1.37 5.35 -1.16
N VAL A 92 -2.34 5.52 -2.06
CA VAL A 92 -2.98 6.83 -2.29
C VAL A 92 -3.58 7.37 -0.99
N ASN A 93 -3.15 8.58 -0.61
CA ASN A 93 -3.74 9.32 0.48
C ASN A 93 -5.14 9.81 0.05
N ARG A 94 -6.19 9.23 0.63
CA ARG A 94 -7.59 9.50 0.27
C ARG A 94 -8.12 10.75 0.96
N ASP A 95 -7.39 11.84 0.84
CA ASP A 95 -7.83 13.16 1.28
C ASP A 95 -8.77 13.75 0.22
N PHE A 96 -10.07 13.78 0.53
CA PHE A 96 -11.10 14.33 -0.35
C PHE A 96 -11.54 15.71 0.13
N THR A 97 -10.56 16.55 0.48
CA THR A 97 -10.78 17.92 0.94
C THR A 97 -10.33 18.89 -0.15
N ALA A 98 -11.16 19.89 -0.45
CA ALA A 98 -10.85 20.97 -1.38
C ALA A 98 -11.26 22.31 -0.74
N THR A 99 -10.47 23.36 -0.94
CA THR A 99 -10.73 24.70 -0.37
C THR A 99 -11.26 25.70 -1.39
N ARG A 100 -11.25 25.34 -2.67
CA ARG A 100 -11.80 26.12 -3.79
C ARG A 100 -12.29 25.19 -4.92
N PRO A 101 -13.16 25.67 -5.82
CA PRO A 101 -13.52 24.92 -7.03
C PRO A 101 -12.31 24.52 -7.86
N ASP A 102 -12.43 23.40 -8.59
CA ASP A 102 -11.45 22.90 -9.58
C ASP A 102 -10.07 22.57 -9.00
N GLN A 103 -10.04 22.23 -7.71
CA GLN A 103 -8.84 21.75 -7.03
C GLN A 103 -8.77 20.22 -6.98
N LEU A 104 -9.92 19.56 -6.86
CA LEU A 104 -10.03 18.11 -6.77
C LEU A 104 -11.38 17.68 -7.34
N TRP A 105 -11.32 16.81 -8.34
CA TRP A 105 -12.49 16.15 -8.89
C TRP A 105 -12.49 14.67 -8.49
N VAL A 106 -13.68 14.14 -8.22
CA VAL A 106 -13.90 12.72 -7.95
C VAL A 106 -14.80 12.16 -9.02
N ALA A 107 -14.32 11.13 -9.72
CA ALA A 107 -15.13 10.38 -10.66
C ALA A 107 -15.77 9.17 -9.98
N ASP A 108 -17.02 8.89 -10.32
CA ASP A 108 -17.73 7.66 -9.95
C ASP A 108 -18.36 7.03 -11.19
N LEU A 109 -18.44 5.70 -11.19
CA LEU A 109 -19.05 4.94 -12.28
C LEU A 109 -20.01 3.91 -11.68
N THR A 110 -21.27 4.01 -12.11
CA THR A 110 -22.38 3.20 -11.59
C THR A 110 -23.19 2.61 -12.72
N TYR A 111 -24.16 1.76 -12.37
CA TYR A 111 -25.11 1.18 -13.30
C TYR A 111 -26.54 1.34 -12.77
N MET A 112 -27.47 1.71 -13.64
CA MET A 112 -28.86 1.96 -13.30
C MET A 112 -29.79 1.10 -14.14
N ARG A 113 -30.84 0.57 -13.50
CA ARG A 113 -31.90 -0.17 -14.19
C ARG A 113 -32.92 0.82 -14.74
N THR A 114 -33.13 0.78 -16.05
CA THR A 114 -34.21 1.51 -16.74
C THR A 114 -35.27 0.53 -17.20
N TRP A 115 -36.36 1.03 -17.79
CA TRP A 115 -37.40 0.19 -18.38
C TRP A 115 -36.89 -0.58 -19.60
N SER A 116 -35.95 0.01 -20.36
CA SER A 116 -35.39 -0.55 -21.59
C SER A 116 -34.16 -1.43 -21.39
N GLY A 117 -33.59 -1.51 -20.18
CA GLY A 117 -32.41 -2.32 -19.91
C GLY A 117 -31.57 -1.79 -18.76
N TRP A 118 -30.31 -2.23 -18.70
CA TRP A 118 -29.28 -1.62 -17.84
C TRP A 118 -28.53 -0.56 -18.61
N VAL A 119 -28.20 0.54 -17.94
CA VAL A 119 -27.29 1.58 -18.44
C VAL A 119 -26.16 1.79 -17.44
N TYR A 120 -25.00 2.14 -17.95
CA TYR A 120 -23.82 2.52 -17.18
C TYR A 120 -23.69 4.03 -17.22
N VAL A 121 -23.35 4.64 -16.09
CA VAL A 121 -23.26 6.08 -15.96
C VAL A 121 -21.97 6.45 -15.25
N ALA A 122 -21.23 7.38 -15.85
CA ALA A 122 -20.06 8.00 -15.24
C ALA A 122 -20.40 9.45 -14.86
N PHE A 123 -19.94 9.88 -13.69
CA PHE A 123 -20.06 11.25 -13.21
C PHE A 123 -18.71 11.76 -12.73
N VAL A 124 -18.41 13.03 -12.99
CA VAL A 124 -17.26 13.76 -12.45
C VAL A 124 -17.81 14.87 -11.56
N LEU A 125 -17.48 14.82 -10.28
CA LEU A 125 -17.95 15.74 -9.25
C LEU A 125 -16.81 16.62 -8.76
N ASP A 126 -17.03 17.93 -8.73
CA ASP A 126 -16.13 18.87 -8.06
C ASP A 126 -16.31 18.78 -6.54
N VAL A 127 -15.22 18.49 -5.82
CA VAL A 127 -15.28 18.18 -4.37
C VAL A 127 -15.72 19.38 -3.53
N TYR A 128 -15.37 20.60 -3.96
CA TYR A 128 -15.70 21.82 -3.24
C TYR A 128 -17.16 22.22 -3.43
N SER A 129 -17.60 22.41 -4.68
CA SER A 129 -18.93 22.91 -5.03
C SER A 129 -20.02 21.85 -4.99
N ARG A 130 -19.64 20.56 -5.00
CA ARG A 130 -20.54 19.40 -5.13
C ARG A 130 -21.32 19.36 -6.43
N MET A 131 -20.94 20.16 -7.43
CA MET A 131 -21.55 20.11 -8.75
C MET A 131 -21.01 18.92 -9.55
N ILE A 132 -21.89 18.33 -10.37
CA ILE A 132 -21.50 17.40 -11.43
C ILE A 132 -21.00 18.26 -12.59
N VAL A 133 -19.70 18.24 -12.84
CA VAL A 133 -19.04 19.02 -13.89
C VAL A 133 -18.94 18.26 -15.20
N GLY A 134 -19.06 16.92 -15.15
CA GLY A 134 -19.02 16.04 -16.32
C GLY A 134 -19.84 14.78 -16.09
N TRP A 135 -20.49 14.26 -17.13
CA TRP A 135 -21.18 12.97 -17.05
C TRP A 135 -21.36 12.33 -18.42
N GLN A 136 -21.52 11.01 -18.46
CA GLN A 136 -21.84 10.25 -19.66
C GLN A 136 -22.68 9.02 -19.31
N VAL A 137 -23.54 8.59 -20.23
CA VAL A 137 -24.38 7.38 -20.12
C VAL A 137 -24.17 6.50 -21.34
N ALA A 138 -23.96 5.20 -21.13
CA ALA A 138 -23.85 4.22 -22.19
C ALA A 138 -24.57 2.91 -21.85
N ASN A 139 -24.90 2.12 -22.86
CA ASN A 139 -25.39 0.74 -22.68
C ASN A 139 -24.24 -0.29 -22.50
N HIS A 140 -23.00 0.19 -22.36
CA HIS A 140 -21.80 -0.62 -22.16
C HIS A 140 -20.87 -0.01 -21.12
N MET A 141 -20.04 -0.85 -20.49
CA MET A 141 -18.93 -0.42 -19.63
C MET A 141 -17.61 -0.52 -20.41
N ARG A 142 -17.28 0.51 -21.17
CA ARG A 142 -16.03 0.64 -21.94
C ARG A 142 -15.29 1.90 -21.49
N THR A 143 -14.06 2.08 -21.95
CA THR A 143 -13.18 3.17 -21.51
C THR A 143 -13.62 4.55 -22.02
N ASP A 144 -14.35 4.62 -23.12
CA ASP A 144 -14.97 5.84 -23.64
C ASP A 144 -15.94 6.47 -22.64
N LEU A 145 -16.77 5.67 -21.96
CA LEU A 145 -17.74 6.17 -20.98
C LEU A 145 -17.13 7.12 -19.91
N PRO A 146 -16.10 6.74 -19.13
CA PRO A 146 -15.47 7.66 -18.18
C PRO A 146 -14.59 8.72 -18.84
N LEU A 147 -14.07 8.50 -20.06
CA LEU A 147 -13.26 9.48 -20.77
C LEU A 147 -14.14 10.64 -21.26
N ASP A 148 -15.28 10.36 -21.87
CA ASP A 148 -16.24 11.38 -22.32
C ASP A 148 -16.74 12.24 -21.15
N ALA A 149 -17.02 11.61 -20.00
CA ALA A 149 -17.42 12.32 -18.80
C ALA A 149 -16.31 13.24 -18.27
N LEU A 150 -15.04 12.84 -18.40
CA LEU A 150 -13.89 13.66 -18.04
C LEU A 150 -13.66 14.80 -19.05
N GLU A 151 -13.75 14.51 -20.35
CA GLU A 151 -13.64 15.52 -21.41
C GLU A 151 -14.71 16.61 -21.30
N MET A 152 -15.93 16.25 -20.88
CA MET A 152 -16.98 17.22 -20.59
C MET A 152 -16.64 18.14 -19.41
N ALA A 153 -15.86 17.66 -18.43
CA ALA A 153 -15.51 18.41 -17.23
C ALA A 153 -14.34 19.38 -17.43
N LEU A 154 -13.48 19.13 -18.43
CA LEU A 154 -12.30 19.93 -18.78
C LEU A 154 -12.67 21.22 -19.52
#